data_AF-A0A962ZDV2-F1
#
_entry.id   AF-A0A962ZDV2-F1
#
_cell.length_a   1.000
_cell.length_b   1.000
_cell.length_c   1.000
_cell.angle_alpha   90.00
_cell.angle_beta   90.00
_cell.angle_gamma   90.00
#
_symmetry.space_group_name_H-M   'P 1'
#
loop_
_entity.id
_entity.type
_entity.pdbx_description
1 polymer ?
#
loop_
_entity_poly.entity_id
_entity_poly.type
_entity_poly.pdbx_seq_one_letter_code
_entity_poly.pdbx_strand_id
1 'polypeptide(L)'
;MVIKLIDAARSVLEATVSSGTARVENIHNLVMDYARGYADGEKEGVDRDSIYQLVRDITAEIGGFADDVLDVSEDARDSLKK
;
A
#
# COMPACT_ATOMS: atom_id res chain seq x y z
N MET A 1 -15.01 2.03 28.81
CA MET A 1 -15.38 2.66 27.53
C MET A 1 -14.19 3.34 26.89
N VAL A 2 -13.52 4.27 27.58
CA VAL A 2 -12.30 4.96 27.08
C VAL A 2 -11.15 3.99 26.74
N ILE A 3 -10.87 2.99 27.59
CA ILE A 3 -9.81 1.98 27.34
C ILE A 3 -10.06 1.20 26.04
N LYS A 4 -11.30 0.74 25.82
CA LYS A 4 -11.68 0.01 24.59
C LYS A 4 -11.52 0.85 23.31
N LEU A 5 -11.75 2.17 23.42
CA LEU A 5 -11.62 3.11 22.31
C LEU A 5 -10.15 3.32 21.93
N ILE A 6 -9.27 3.37 22.93
CA ILE A 6 -7.81 3.47 22.75
C ILE A 6 -7.26 2.17 22.15
N ASP A 7 -7.70 1.01 22.61
CA ASP A 7 -7.27 -0.29 22.07
C ASP A 7 -7.72 -0.48 20.62
N ALA A 8 -8.94 -0.05 20.27
CA ALA A 8 -9.43 -0.07 18.90
C ALA A 8 -8.62 0.88 17.99
N ALA A 9 -8.37 2.12 18.41
CA ALA A 9 -7.54 3.07 17.66
C ALA A 9 -6.10 2.56 17.49
N ARG A 10 -5.55 1.90 18.51
CA ARG A 10 -4.22 1.28 18.42
C ARG A 10 -4.21 0.12 17.41
N SER A 11 -5.20 -0.76 17.45
CA SER A 11 -5.34 -1.85 16.49
C SER A 11 -5.48 -1.32 15.05
N VAL A 12 -6.20 -0.21 14.87
CA VAL A 12 -6.34 0.48 13.58
C VAL A 12 -4.99 0.98 13.07
N LEU A 13 -4.23 1.65 13.94
CA LEU A 13 -2.92 2.18 13.61
C LEU A 13 -1.91 1.05 13.31
N GLU A 14 -1.91 -0.03 14.09
CA GLU A 14 -1.03 -1.18 13.87
C GLU A 14 -1.34 -1.88 12.53
N ALA A 15 -2.61 -2.10 12.20
CA ALA A 15 -3.03 -2.67 10.93
C ALA A 15 -2.69 -1.75 9.73
N THR A 16 -2.94 -0.45 9.88
CA THR A 16 -2.62 0.57 8.87
C THR A 16 -1.11 0.63 8.61
N VAL A 17 -0.28 0.69 9.65
CA VAL A 17 1.18 0.74 9.49
C VAL A 17 1.71 -0.55 8.87
N SER A 18 1.18 -1.70 9.25
CA SER A 18 1.56 -2.99 8.67
C SER A 18 1.22 -3.08 7.18
N SER A 19 -0.01 -2.71 6.78
CA SER A 19 -0.41 -2.67 5.37
C SER A 19 0.45 -1.66 4.59
N GLY A 20 0.65 -0.45 5.13
CA GLY A 20 1.45 0.58 4.49
C GLY A 20 2.91 0.14 4.25
N THR A 21 3.50 -0.55 5.23
CA THR A 21 4.89 -1.05 5.11
C THR A 21 5.02 -2.11 4.02
N ALA A 22 4.08 -3.07 3.95
CA ALA A 22 4.08 -4.10 2.91
C ALA A 22 3.92 -3.51 1.49
N ARG A 23 3.09 -2.47 1.35
CA ARG A 23 2.87 -1.80 0.06
C ARG A 23 4.06 -0.94 -0.36
N VAL A 24 4.72 -0.28 0.58
CA VAL A 24 5.99 0.43 0.32
C VAL A 24 7.06 -0.54 -0.14
N GLU A 25 7.17 -1.72 0.47
CA GLU A 25 8.08 -2.78 0.02
C GLU A 25 7.73 -3.27 -1.39
N ASN A 26 6.45 -3.45 -1.71
CA ASN A 26 6.03 -3.86 -3.06
C ASN A 26 6.34 -2.79 -4.12
N ILE A 27 6.04 -1.52 -3.83
CA ILE A 27 6.39 -0.38 -4.70
C ILE A 27 7.91 -0.30 -4.89
N HIS A 28 8.69 -0.51 -3.84
CA HIS A 28 10.14 -0.54 -3.92
C HIS A 28 10.64 -1.64 -4.87
N ASN A 29 10.09 -2.85 -4.77
CA ASN A 29 10.41 -3.96 -5.65
C ASN A 29 10.04 -3.66 -7.11
N LEU A 30 8.83 -3.13 -7.37
CA LEU A 30 8.40 -2.72 -8.71
C LEU A 30 9.36 -1.71 -9.36
N VAL A 31 9.80 -0.71 -8.59
CA VAL A 31 10.75 0.31 -9.06
C VAL A 31 12.14 -0.29 -9.30
N MET A 32 12.61 -1.17 -8.41
CA MET A 32 13.92 -1.81 -8.54
C MET A 32 13.96 -2.80 -9.72
N ASP A 33 12.91 -3.57 -9.94
CA ASP A 33 12.80 -4.49 -11.07
C ASP A 33 12.74 -3.73 -12.39
N TYR A 34 11.99 -2.63 -12.43
CA TYR A 34 12.02 -1.71 -13.57
C TYR A 34 13.44 -1.18 -13.81
N ALA A 35 14.11 -0.66 -12.78
CA ALA A 35 15.46 -0.11 -12.91
C ALA A 35 16.52 -1.14 -13.34
N ARG A 36 16.43 -2.39 -12.83
CA ARG A 36 17.31 -3.50 -13.25
C ARG A 36 17.13 -3.86 -14.72
N GLY A 37 15.89 -3.96 -15.20
CA GLY A 37 15.62 -4.22 -16.63
C GLY A 37 16.20 -3.15 -17.58
N TYR A 38 16.40 -1.92 -17.10
CA TYR A 38 17.15 -0.89 -17.85
C TYR A 38 18.66 -1.04 -17.72
N ALA A 39 19.18 -1.32 -16.53
CA ALA A 39 20.61 -1.45 -16.28
C ALA A 39 21.23 -2.66 -17.01
N ASP A 40 20.49 -3.76 -17.09
CA ASP A 40 20.94 -5.01 -17.70
C ASP A 40 20.78 -5.03 -19.24
N GLY A 41 20.25 -3.94 -19.82
CA GLY A 41 20.06 -3.80 -21.27
C GLY A 41 18.94 -4.68 -21.83
N GLU A 42 18.14 -5.33 -20.98
CA GLU A 42 16.98 -6.14 -21.39
C GLU A 42 15.86 -5.30 -22.01
N LYS A 43 15.81 -3.99 -21.69
CA LYS A 43 14.94 -3.00 -22.34
C LYS A 43 15.76 -2.10 -23.26
N GLU A 44 15.66 -2.31 -24.57
CA GLU A 44 16.19 -1.38 -25.57
C GLU A 44 15.39 -0.07 -25.57
N GLY A 45 15.86 0.91 -24.81
CA GLY A 45 15.24 2.23 -24.71
C GLY A 45 14.10 2.32 -23.71
N VAL A 46 13.75 3.56 -23.34
CA VAL A 46 12.68 3.82 -22.38
C VAL A 46 11.32 3.64 -23.05
N ASP A 47 10.77 2.43 -22.95
CA ASP A 47 9.42 2.15 -23.45
C ASP A 47 8.37 2.86 -22.59
N ARG A 48 7.60 3.74 -23.23
CA ARG A 48 6.58 4.58 -22.59
C ARG A 48 5.46 3.73 -21.98
N ASP A 49 5.12 2.61 -22.61
CA ASP A 49 4.08 1.71 -22.12
C ASP A 49 4.53 1.03 -20.82
N SER A 50 5.81 0.66 -20.73
CA SER A 50 6.38 0.11 -19.49
C SER A 50 6.41 1.10 -18.31
N ILE A 51 6.59 2.41 -18.57
CA ILE A 51 6.44 3.45 -17.53
C ILE A 51 4.99 3.57 -17.10
N TYR A 52 4.05 3.61 -18.06
CA TYR A 52 2.63 3.72 -17.73
C TYR A 52 2.15 2.51 -16.91
N GLN A 53 2.66 1.32 -17.21
CA GLN A 53 2.38 0.12 -16.44
C GLN A 53 2.92 0.24 -15.01
N LEU A 54 4.18 0.65 -14.82
CA LEU A 54 4.76 0.88 -13.49
C LEU A 54 3.93 1.90 -12.68
N VAL A 55 3.56 3.03 -13.28
CA VAL A 55 2.75 4.07 -12.61
C VAL A 55 1.37 3.53 -12.25
N ARG A 56 0.76 2.73 -13.13
CA ARG A 56 -0.54 2.08 -12.88
C ARG A 56 -0.45 1.10 -11.71
N ASP A 57 0.60 0.31 -11.65
CA ASP A 57 0.80 -0.68 -10.59
C ASP A 57 1.04 -0.01 -9.24
N ILE A 58 1.87 1.06 -9.20
CA ILE A 58 2.04 1.90 -8.01
C ILE A 58 0.71 2.54 -7.58
N THR A 59 -0.09 3.01 -8.54
CA THR A 59 -1.40 3.62 -8.25
C THR A 59 -2.37 2.61 -7.66
N ALA A 60 -2.36 1.36 -8.15
CA ALA A 60 -3.17 0.28 -7.60
C ALA A 60 -2.76 -0.06 -6.15
N GLU A 61 -1.46 -0.06 -5.85
CA GLU A 61 -0.97 -0.26 -4.48
C GLU A 61 -1.43 0.85 -3.53
N ILE A 62 -1.34 2.11 -3.96
CA ILE A 62 -1.82 3.25 -3.15
C ILE A 62 -3.34 3.17 -2.96
N GLY A 63 -4.09 2.79 -4.00
CA GLY A 63 -5.54 2.61 -3.92
C GLY A 63 -5.93 1.53 -2.91
N GLY A 64 -5.29 0.37 -2.99
CA GLY A 64 -5.53 -0.71 -2.03
C GLY A 64 -5.14 -0.31 -0.59
N PHE A 65 -4.10 0.49 -0.40
CA PHE A 65 -3.77 1.03 0.93
C PHE A 65 -4.91 1.88 1.50
N ALA A 66 -5.50 2.74 0.66
CA ALA A 66 -6.62 3.58 1.08
C ALA A 66 -7.84 2.71 1.45
N ASP A 67 -8.13 1.66 0.69
CA ASP A 67 -9.20 0.71 0.99
C ASP A 67 -8.96 -0.02 2.32
N ASP A 68 -7.74 -0.52 2.57
CA ASP A 68 -7.38 -1.18 3.83
C ASP A 68 -7.59 -0.24 5.04
N VAL A 69 -7.24 1.04 4.90
CA VAL A 69 -7.43 2.06 5.96
C VAL A 69 -8.91 2.32 6.21
N LEU A 70 -9.72 2.36 5.15
CA LEU A 70 -11.17 2.56 5.25
C LEU A 70 -11.82 1.36 5.94
N ASP A 71 -11.52 0.13 5.53
CA ASP A 71 -12.05 -1.10 6.13
C ASP A 71 -11.74 -1.17 7.63
N VAL A 72 -10.48 -0.93 8.00
CA VAL A 72 -10.05 -0.95 9.40
C VAL A 72 -10.73 0.17 10.21
N SER A 73 -11.00 1.32 9.60
CA SER A 73 -11.75 2.42 10.23
C SER A 73 -13.23 2.07 10.43
N GLU A 74 -13.84 1.35 9.50
CA GLU A 74 -15.22 0.85 9.61
C GLU A 74 -15.36 -0.21 10.71
N ASP A 75 -14.43 -1.17 10.77
CA ASP A 75 -14.38 -2.19 11.81
C ASP A 75 -14.25 -1.57 13.21
N ALA A 76 -13.43 -0.53 13.34
CA ALA A 76 -13.28 0.21 14.58
C ALA A 76 -14.57 0.94 14.96
N ARG A 77 -15.24 1.60 14.00
CA ARG A 77 -16.53 2.27 14.22
C ARG A 77 -17.58 1.28 14.70
N ASP A 78 -17.65 0.10 14.10
CA ASP A 78 -18.66 -0.89 14.44
C ASP A 78 -18.37 -1.60 15.76
N SER A 79 -17.09 -1.72 16.15
CA SER A 79 -16.66 -2.18 17.46
C SER A 79 -17.06 -1.23 18.61
N LEU A 80 -17.28 0.06 18.33
CA LEU A 80 -17.74 1.05 19.30
C LEU A 80 -19.27 1.09 19.49
N LYS A 81 -20.03 0.50 18.56
CA LYS A 81 -21.50 0.40 18.65
C LYS A 81 -21.97 -0.80 19.49
N LYS A 82 -21.09 -1.76 19.78
CA LYS A 82 -21.34 -2.95 20.62
C LYS A 82 -20.95 -2.70 22.07
#